data_AF-A0AAD8YL47-F1
#
_entry.id   AF-A0AAD8YL47-F1
#
_cell.length_a   1.000
_cell.length_b   1.000
_cell.length_c   1.000
_cell.angle_alpha   90.00
_cell.angle_beta   90.00
_cell.angle_gamma   90.00
#
_symmetry.space_group_name_H-M   'P 1'
#
loop_
_entity.id
_entity.type
_entity.pdbx_description
1 polymer ?
#
loop_
_entity_poly.entity_id
_entity_poly.type
_entity_poly.pdbx_seq_one_letter_code
_entity_poly.pdbx_strand_id
1 'polypeptide(L)'
;MRLNPFEGKDDEDQPNPFVSALTTAALAATLTLSSLSSPVFADTPASATQKYDGFAEYAKENQMEQSDVGCFINKCGDQTKQLFSNPRGIKGVSCLGRCKGEQSCATRCFAEFGSEDLDNWLSCTIEDYECVKVPKNVDNSAENIGYSTAVKKFDPSSLIGKWYKTDGLNPTMTCLIFTDDTKSEVDMGIFFRVPRPEEYGGGFWENSLTEHMVVDAVLPDLDNPTGRTMHTAGKMYGLKFTENWYILGESDGDKDIPAFKLVAYKGHTLQGNYEGAFVYSKESILPSAAVPAVKDAAAKAGLDFDKFTRIDNTCSTARASLNDESAGTGTSTTDWVDLVIGEGGVIDWVVPGWRGEYKK
;
A
#
# COMPACT_ATOMS: atom_id res chain seq x y z
N MET A 1 3.42 71.17 -23.86
CA MET A 1 3.18 70.71 -22.47
C MET A 1 4.53 70.29 -21.89
N ARG A 2 5.01 70.69 -20.69
CA ARG A 2 4.40 70.84 -19.35
C ARG A 2 3.92 69.49 -18.78
N LEU A 3 4.35 69.01 -17.61
CA LEU A 3 5.34 69.56 -16.66
C LEU A 3 6.19 68.45 -16.01
N ASN A 4 7.25 68.89 -15.31
CA ASN A 4 8.36 68.09 -14.79
C ASN A 4 8.13 67.77 -13.26
N PRO A 5 9.14 67.43 -12.41
CA PRO A 5 9.01 66.37 -11.40
C PRO A 5 8.99 66.90 -9.94
N PHE A 6 9.16 66.01 -8.97
CA PHE A 6 9.84 66.22 -7.65
C PHE A 6 10.35 64.85 -7.17
N GLU A 7 11.54 64.61 -6.59
CA GLU A 7 12.52 65.34 -5.73
C GLU A 7 12.15 65.51 -4.24
N GLY A 8 13.15 65.23 -3.38
CA GLY A 8 13.08 65.15 -1.91
C GLY A 8 13.78 63.87 -1.42
N LYS A 9 15.10 63.88 -1.21
CA LYS A 9 15.83 64.24 0.03
C LYS A 9 15.55 63.28 1.20
N ASP A 10 16.57 62.54 1.68
CA ASP A 10 17.79 62.98 2.37
C ASP A 10 17.47 63.52 3.78
N ASP A 11 17.90 62.82 4.81
CA ASP A 11 18.94 63.34 5.72
C ASP A 11 19.55 62.19 6.55
N GLU A 12 20.83 62.35 6.91
CA GLU A 12 21.57 61.46 7.81
C GLU A 12 21.35 61.87 9.28
N ASP A 13 21.55 60.96 10.22
CA ASP A 13 22.31 61.33 11.43
C ASP A 13 23.11 60.14 11.98
N GLN A 14 24.22 60.45 12.68
CA GLN A 14 25.26 59.51 13.11
C GLN A 14 25.40 59.45 14.66
N PRO A 15 26.29 58.61 15.24
CA PRO A 15 25.99 57.96 16.53
C PRO A 15 26.73 58.53 17.75
N ASN A 16 26.50 57.87 18.91
CA ASN A 16 27.34 57.81 20.13
C ASN A 16 27.35 59.05 21.05
N PRO A 17 27.88 58.97 22.31
CA PRO A 17 28.24 57.79 23.15
C PRO A 17 27.68 57.88 24.61
N PHE A 18 28.36 57.19 25.55
CA PHE A 18 28.22 57.08 27.03
C PHE A 18 27.37 55.87 27.53
N VAL A 19 27.92 54.83 28.18
CA VAL A 19 28.64 54.74 29.49
C VAL A 19 27.68 54.98 30.67
N SER A 20 27.44 54.08 31.64
CA SER A 20 28.03 52.77 32.06
C SER A 20 26.92 51.90 32.72
N ALA A 21 27.07 50.74 33.41
CA ALA A 21 28.20 49.97 33.97
C ALA A 21 27.85 48.45 34.13
N LEU A 22 28.64 47.67 34.88
CA LEU A 22 28.34 46.30 35.32
C LEU A 22 27.47 46.27 36.59
N THR A 23 26.65 45.21 36.82
CA THR A 23 26.85 44.25 37.94
C THR A 23 25.85 43.07 37.98
N THR A 24 26.36 41.93 38.47
CA THR A 24 25.73 40.69 39.03
C THR A 24 24.20 40.41 38.92
N ALA A 25 23.90 39.35 38.16
CA ALA A 25 23.14 38.13 38.54
C ALA A 25 22.16 38.10 39.75
N ALA A 26 20.92 37.65 39.46
CA ALA A 26 20.16 36.68 40.27
C ALA A 26 19.07 35.99 39.41
N LEU A 27 18.60 34.79 39.78
CA LEU A 27 17.44 34.14 39.14
C LEU A 27 16.13 34.58 39.82
N ALA A 28 15.08 34.87 39.04
CA ALA A 28 13.68 34.61 39.42
C ALA A 28 12.69 34.76 38.25
N ALA A 29 11.55 34.08 38.37
CA ALA A 29 10.23 34.39 37.81
C ALA A 29 9.98 34.33 36.28
N THR A 30 9.26 33.27 35.89
CA THR A 30 8.10 33.27 34.96
C THR A 30 8.16 34.03 33.63
N LEU A 31 8.10 33.26 32.53
CA LEU A 31 7.32 33.64 31.35
C LEU A 31 6.43 32.47 30.93
N THR A 32 5.13 32.73 30.79
CA THR A 32 4.14 31.78 30.30
C THR A 32 4.18 31.72 28.77
N LEU A 33 4.65 30.60 28.20
CA LEU A 33 4.39 30.28 26.81
C LEU A 33 3.49 29.04 26.73
N SER A 34 2.26 29.25 26.26
CA SER A 34 1.34 28.18 25.88
C SER A 34 1.80 27.55 24.57
N SER A 35 2.72 26.58 24.65
CA SER A 35 3.10 25.75 23.51
C SER A 35 1.92 24.86 23.13
N LEU A 36 1.23 25.21 22.03
CA LEU A 36 0.30 24.31 21.36
C LEU A 36 1.08 23.05 20.95
N SER A 37 0.77 21.93 21.59
CA SER A 37 1.24 20.62 21.16
C SER A 37 0.46 20.20 19.91
N SER A 38 0.83 20.78 18.76
CA SER A 38 0.44 20.22 17.47
C SER A 38 0.83 18.74 17.43
N PRO A 39 -0.04 17.84 16.91
CA PRO A 39 0.34 16.46 16.74
C PRO A 39 1.57 16.37 15.84
N VAL A 40 2.58 15.60 16.27
CA VAL A 40 3.69 15.23 15.40
C VAL A 40 3.14 14.20 14.41
N PHE A 41 2.58 14.69 13.30
CA PHE A 41 2.44 13.88 12.10
C PHE A 41 3.86 13.48 11.68
N ALA A 42 4.07 12.17 11.55
CA ALA A 42 5.30 11.64 10.97
C ALA A 42 5.23 11.79 9.44
N ASP A 43 5.29 13.05 8.97
CA ASP A 43 5.48 13.39 7.58
C ASP A 43 6.73 12.66 7.09
N THR A 44 6.49 11.58 6.34
CA THR A 44 7.56 10.78 5.73
C THR A 44 7.65 11.24 4.29
N PRO A 45 8.66 12.06 3.91
CA PRO A 45 8.79 12.61 2.56
C PRO A 45 9.33 11.56 1.57
N ALA A 46 8.65 10.41 1.49
CA ALA A 46 8.88 9.38 0.49
C ALA A 46 8.41 9.91 -0.87
N SER A 47 9.35 10.29 -1.72
CA SER A 47 9.15 10.94 -3.03
C SER A 47 8.87 12.45 -2.99
N ALA A 48 9.87 13.23 -2.57
CA ALA A 48 10.12 14.56 -3.14
C ALA A 48 11.57 14.62 -3.66
N THR A 49 11.75 14.45 -4.97
CA THR A 49 13.01 14.70 -5.70
C THR A 49 14.29 13.97 -5.21
N GLN A 50 14.18 12.82 -4.52
CA GLN A 50 15.35 11.96 -4.32
C GLN A 50 15.83 11.40 -5.67
N LYS A 51 17.16 11.30 -5.84
CA LYS A 51 17.72 10.36 -6.81
C LYS A 51 17.44 8.96 -6.28
N TYR A 52 16.69 8.17 -7.05
CA TYR A 52 16.39 6.79 -6.68
C TYR A 52 17.58 5.89 -7.03
N ASP A 53 18.59 5.88 -6.17
CA ASP A 53 19.75 5.02 -6.29
C ASP A 53 19.67 3.74 -5.42
N GLY A 54 20.65 2.86 -5.59
CA GLY A 54 20.94 1.79 -4.62
C GLY A 54 20.18 0.48 -4.82
N PHE A 55 19.86 0.06 -6.05
CA PHE A 55 19.32 -1.30 -6.27
C PHE A 55 20.40 -2.38 -6.13
N ALA A 56 21.62 -2.12 -6.61
CA ALA A 56 22.76 -3.03 -6.46
C ALA A 56 23.18 -3.20 -4.99
N GLU A 57 23.15 -2.10 -4.22
CA GLU A 57 23.36 -2.05 -2.78
C GLU A 57 22.31 -2.89 -2.05
N TYR A 58 21.01 -2.67 -2.33
CA TYR A 58 19.92 -3.47 -1.78
C TYR A 58 20.06 -4.97 -2.11
N ALA A 59 20.39 -5.30 -3.36
CA ALA A 59 20.59 -6.67 -3.80
C ALA A 59 21.76 -7.35 -3.08
N LYS A 60 22.84 -6.61 -2.83
CA LYS A 60 24.01 -7.06 -2.07
C LYS A 60 23.71 -7.24 -0.57
N GLU A 61 22.96 -6.32 0.03
CA GLU A 61 22.54 -6.38 1.44
C GLU A 61 21.60 -7.56 1.70
N ASN A 62 20.66 -7.82 0.79
CA ASN A 62 19.70 -8.91 0.87
C ASN A 62 20.17 -10.21 0.20
N GLN A 63 21.46 -10.29 -0.16
CA GLN A 63 22.12 -11.49 -0.74
C GLN A 63 21.38 -12.09 -1.95
N MET A 64 20.80 -11.24 -2.80
CA MET A 64 20.05 -11.66 -3.98
C MET A 64 20.92 -12.43 -4.96
N GLU A 65 20.44 -13.60 -5.37
CA GLU A 65 20.96 -14.33 -6.53
C GLU A 65 20.81 -13.50 -7.82
N GLN A 66 21.61 -13.80 -8.84
CA GLN A 66 21.44 -13.21 -10.17
C GLN A 66 20.30 -13.88 -10.93
N SER A 67 19.46 -13.08 -11.57
CA SER A 67 18.38 -13.53 -12.44
C SER A 67 18.92 -14.23 -13.70
N ASP A 68 18.32 -15.34 -14.10
CA ASP A 68 18.75 -16.11 -15.26
C ASP A 68 18.21 -15.48 -16.57
N VAL A 69 19.06 -14.68 -17.22
CA VAL A 69 18.81 -14.06 -18.54
C VAL A 69 18.32 -15.08 -19.58
N GLY A 70 18.85 -16.32 -19.53
CA GLY A 70 18.47 -17.41 -20.41
C GLY A 70 17.07 -17.94 -20.12
N CYS A 71 16.62 -17.92 -18.87
CA CYS A 71 15.28 -18.34 -18.47
C CYS A 71 14.19 -17.40 -19.06
N PHE A 72 14.38 -16.08 -19.04
CA PHE A 72 13.44 -15.14 -19.69
C PHE A 72 13.19 -15.49 -21.15
N ILE A 73 14.25 -15.83 -21.89
CA ILE A 73 14.18 -16.12 -23.33
C ILE A 73 13.64 -17.54 -23.60
N ASN A 74 14.07 -18.54 -22.83
CA ASN A 74 13.80 -19.96 -23.12
C ASN A 74 12.60 -20.56 -22.36
N LYS A 75 12.10 -19.90 -21.31
CA LYS A 75 10.94 -20.33 -20.52
C LYS A 75 9.78 -19.35 -20.59
N CYS A 76 10.08 -18.07 -20.52
CA CYS A 76 9.10 -16.98 -20.52
C CYS A 76 9.17 -16.11 -21.78
N GLY A 77 9.62 -16.68 -22.90
CA GLY A 77 9.95 -15.93 -24.11
C GLY A 77 8.75 -15.22 -24.72
N ASP A 78 7.59 -15.88 -24.75
CA ASP A 78 6.35 -15.30 -25.29
C ASP A 78 5.77 -14.21 -24.36
N GLN A 79 5.73 -14.45 -23.05
CA GLN A 79 5.31 -13.44 -22.06
C GLN A 79 6.25 -12.23 -22.05
N THR A 80 7.56 -12.45 -22.16
CA THR A 80 8.56 -11.38 -22.27
C THR A 80 8.35 -10.59 -23.56
N LYS A 81 8.09 -11.26 -24.69
CA LYS A 81 7.78 -10.61 -25.96
C LYS A 81 6.48 -9.81 -25.92
N GLN A 82 5.45 -10.31 -25.22
CA GLN A 82 4.18 -9.61 -24.99
C GLN A 82 4.39 -8.35 -24.14
N LEU A 83 5.01 -8.49 -22.97
CA LEU A 83 5.39 -7.37 -22.10
C LEU A 83 6.20 -6.30 -22.83
N PHE A 84 7.25 -6.69 -23.55
CA PHE A 84 8.08 -5.75 -24.32
C PHE A 84 7.37 -5.19 -25.57
N SER A 85 6.22 -5.72 -25.97
CA SER A 85 5.34 -5.09 -26.97
C SER A 85 4.36 -4.09 -26.36
N ASN A 86 4.22 -4.05 -25.02
CA ASN A 86 3.32 -3.17 -24.29
C ASN A 86 4.10 -2.17 -23.41
N PRO A 87 4.24 -0.88 -23.83
CA PRO A 87 4.96 0.12 -23.05
C PRO A 87 4.44 0.36 -21.62
N ARG A 88 3.18 0.01 -21.32
CA ARG A 88 2.63 0.07 -19.95
C ARG A 88 3.24 -1.04 -19.08
N GLY A 89 3.34 -2.26 -19.59
CA GLY A 89 3.95 -3.40 -18.88
C GLY A 89 5.43 -3.16 -18.52
N ILE A 90 6.22 -2.60 -19.46
CA ILE A 90 7.63 -2.26 -19.18
C ILE A 90 7.73 -1.13 -18.13
N LYS A 91 6.82 -0.14 -18.14
CA LYS A 91 6.71 0.87 -17.07
C LYS A 91 6.38 0.21 -15.72
N GLY A 92 5.51 -0.80 -15.72
CA GLY A 92 5.20 -1.64 -14.55
C GLY A 92 6.43 -2.31 -13.96
N VAL A 93 7.17 -3.11 -14.73
CA VAL A 93 8.41 -3.78 -14.26
C VAL A 93 9.45 -2.77 -13.77
N SER A 94 9.61 -1.64 -14.47
CA SER A 94 10.55 -0.57 -14.08
C SER A 94 10.13 0.15 -12.80
N CYS A 95 8.82 0.25 -12.54
CA CYS A 95 8.27 0.82 -11.31
C CYS A 95 8.48 -0.15 -10.14
N LEU A 96 8.09 -1.42 -10.32
CA LEU A 96 8.23 -2.48 -9.31
C LEU A 96 9.69 -2.70 -8.87
N GLY A 97 10.66 -2.60 -9.79
CA GLY A 97 12.09 -2.71 -9.47
C GLY A 97 12.59 -1.62 -8.53
N ARG A 98 12.07 -0.40 -8.70
CA ARG A 98 12.37 0.75 -7.84
C ARG A 98 11.74 0.64 -6.44
N CYS A 99 10.65 -0.11 -6.30
CA CYS A 99 10.01 -0.35 -5.01
C CYS A 99 10.80 -1.26 -4.07
N LYS A 100 11.75 -2.08 -4.57
CA LYS A 100 12.59 -2.97 -3.75
C LYS A 100 11.77 -3.86 -2.76
N GLY A 101 10.58 -4.30 -3.17
CA GLY A 101 9.66 -5.12 -2.35
C GLY A 101 8.72 -4.34 -1.40
N GLU A 102 8.78 -3.01 -1.38
CA GLU A 102 7.88 -2.19 -0.56
C GLU A 102 6.45 -2.20 -1.12
N GLN A 103 5.49 -2.58 -0.26
CA GLN A 103 4.15 -2.99 -0.65
C GLN A 103 3.26 -1.83 -1.13
N SER A 104 3.38 -0.63 -0.55
CA SER A 104 2.57 0.52 -0.95
C SER A 104 3.02 1.12 -2.29
N CYS A 105 4.34 1.16 -2.53
CA CYS A 105 4.94 1.43 -3.82
C CYS A 105 4.52 0.39 -4.87
N ALA A 106 4.62 -0.90 -4.56
CA ALA A 106 4.19 -1.97 -5.47
C ALA A 106 2.69 -1.86 -5.82
N THR A 107 1.84 -1.65 -4.83
CA THR A 107 0.39 -1.38 -5.00
C THR A 107 0.15 -0.19 -5.94
N ARG A 108 0.91 0.89 -5.80
CA ARG A 108 0.82 2.04 -6.71
C ARG A 108 1.31 1.71 -8.13
N CYS A 109 2.39 0.94 -8.27
CA CYS A 109 2.88 0.51 -9.58
C CYS A 109 1.86 -0.37 -10.32
N PHE A 110 1.16 -1.26 -9.63
CA PHE A 110 0.05 -2.03 -10.21
C PHE A 110 -1.15 -1.14 -10.55
N ALA A 111 -1.50 -0.19 -9.68
CA ALA A 111 -2.60 0.73 -9.94
C ALA A 111 -2.36 1.65 -11.16
N GLU A 112 -1.11 2.09 -11.37
CA GLU A 112 -0.74 2.94 -12.50
C GLU A 112 -0.46 2.11 -13.79
N PHE A 113 0.25 0.99 -13.68
CA PHE A 113 0.83 0.26 -14.82
C PHE A 113 0.37 -1.21 -14.99
N GLY A 114 -0.54 -1.71 -14.16
CA GLY A 114 -1.06 -3.08 -14.24
C GLY A 114 -1.65 -3.43 -15.61
N SER A 115 -1.36 -4.64 -16.09
CA SER A 115 -1.91 -5.20 -17.33
C SER A 115 -1.78 -6.72 -17.35
N GLU A 116 -2.59 -7.40 -18.16
CA GLU A 116 -2.51 -8.84 -18.34
C GLU A 116 -1.11 -9.30 -18.83
N ASP A 117 -0.42 -8.51 -19.65
CA ASP A 117 0.97 -8.77 -20.06
C ASP A 117 1.95 -8.73 -18.87
N LEU A 118 1.75 -7.81 -17.93
CA LEU A 118 2.57 -7.69 -16.72
C LEU A 118 2.33 -8.88 -15.79
N ASP A 119 1.07 -9.21 -15.54
CA ASP A 119 0.67 -10.31 -14.66
C ASP A 119 1.14 -11.67 -15.22
N ASN A 120 0.98 -11.91 -16.52
CA ASN A 120 1.50 -13.11 -17.19
C ASN A 120 3.03 -13.19 -17.13
N TRP A 121 3.73 -12.06 -17.25
CA TRP A 121 5.19 -12.01 -17.15
C TRP A 121 5.69 -12.26 -15.73
N LEU A 122 5.08 -11.64 -14.72
CA LEU A 122 5.42 -11.85 -13.30
C LEU A 122 5.12 -13.31 -12.90
N SER A 123 3.97 -13.85 -13.30
CA SER A 123 3.63 -15.27 -13.13
C SER A 123 4.73 -16.17 -13.69
N CYS A 124 5.10 -15.98 -14.96
CA CYS A 124 6.11 -16.85 -15.56
C CYS A 124 7.50 -16.68 -14.92
N THR A 125 7.95 -15.44 -14.74
CA THR A 125 9.35 -15.14 -14.40
C THR A 125 9.67 -15.13 -12.92
N ILE A 126 8.73 -14.83 -12.03
CA ILE A 126 8.94 -14.89 -10.57
C ILE A 126 8.37 -16.20 -10.01
N GLU A 127 7.17 -16.59 -10.42
CA GLU A 127 6.39 -17.63 -9.73
C GLU A 127 6.53 -19.04 -10.32
N ASP A 128 6.60 -19.19 -11.65
CA ASP A 128 6.47 -20.50 -12.30
C ASP A 128 7.81 -21.07 -12.79
N TYR A 129 8.80 -20.22 -13.10
CA TYR A 129 10.17 -20.63 -13.47
C TYR A 129 11.30 -19.92 -12.70
N GLU A 130 10.99 -18.91 -11.88
CA GLU A 130 11.98 -18.15 -11.09
C GLU A 130 13.17 -17.58 -11.90
N CYS A 131 12.93 -17.16 -13.15
CA CYS A 131 13.90 -16.45 -13.98
C CYS A 131 14.39 -15.16 -13.31
N VAL A 132 13.47 -14.42 -12.69
CA VAL A 132 13.77 -13.27 -11.83
C VAL A 132 14.05 -13.79 -10.42
N LYS A 133 15.18 -13.38 -9.84
CA LYS A 133 15.48 -13.64 -8.43
C LYS A 133 15.06 -12.45 -7.57
N VAL A 134 14.18 -12.72 -6.61
CA VAL A 134 13.77 -11.81 -5.54
C VAL A 134 14.23 -12.36 -4.19
N PRO A 135 14.41 -11.53 -3.15
CA PRO A 135 14.53 -12.02 -1.79
C PRO A 135 13.30 -12.87 -1.44
N LYS A 136 13.52 -14.08 -0.93
CA LYS A 136 12.45 -14.98 -0.52
C LYS A 136 12.46 -15.18 0.98
N ASN A 137 11.28 -15.29 1.57
CA ASN A 137 11.13 -15.78 2.94
C ASN A 137 10.07 -16.89 2.97
N VAL A 138 10.55 -18.13 2.97
CA VAL A 138 9.73 -19.36 2.92
C VAL A 138 9.41 -19.94 4.30
N ASP A 139 9.60 -19.16 5.38
CA ASP A 139 9.15 -19.53 6.72
C ASP A 139 7.70 -19.10 6.94
N ASN A 140 6.75 -19.94 6.54
CA ASN A 140 5.31 -19.70 6.70
C ASN A 140 4.80 -19.98 8.13
N SER A 141 5.67 -20.16 9.13
CA SER A 141 5.25 -20.52 10.49
C SER A 141 4.28 -19.52 11.12
N ALA A 142 4.37 -18.24 10.76
CA ALA A 142 3.49 -17.18 11.27
C ALA A 142 2.00 -17.36 10.90
N GLU A 143 1.70 -17.91 9.71
CA GLU A 143 0.30 -18.21 9.28
C GLU A 143 -0.38 -19.21 10.23
N ASN A 144 0.41 -20.11 10.83
CA ASN A 144 -0.08 -21.16 11.74
C ASN A 144 -0.41 -20.62 13.15
N ILE A 145 -0.05 -19.37 13.46
CA ILE A 145 -0.31 -18.73 14.76
C ILE A 145 -1.67 -18.02 14.71
N GLY A 146 -2.74 -18.82 14.78
CA GLY A 146 -4.12 -18.32 14.78
C GLY A 146 -4.58 -17.67 16.10
N TYR A 147 -5.76 -17.04 16.06
CA TYR A 147 -6.33 -16.34 17.21
C TYR A 147 -7.30 -17.22 18.00
N SER A 148 -6.99 -17.49 19.28
CA SER A 148 -7.84 -18.33 20.16
C SER A 148 -9.26 -17.78 20.43
N THR A 149 -9.49 -16.50 20.11
CA THR A 149 -10.76 -15.78 20.23
C THR A 149 -11.54 -15.67 18.92
N ALA A 150 -11.03 -16.22 17.81
CA ALA A 150 -11.75 -16.23 16.54
C ALA A 150 -13.09 -16.97 16.67
N VAL A 151 -14.11 -16.50 15.93
CA VAL A 151 -15.43 -17.15 15.92
C VAL A 151 -15.30 -18.57 15.35
N LYS A 152 -15.70 -19.55 16.14
CA LYS A 152 -15.60 -20.98 15.78
C LYS A 152 -16.70 -21.45 14.83
N LYS A 153 -17.76 -20.64 14.72
CA LYS A 153 -18.92 -20.83 13.86
C LYS A 153 -19.30 -19.47 13.31
N PHE A 154 -19.56 -19.39 12.00
CA PHE A 154 -19.74 -18.17 11.23
C PHE A 154 -20.82 -18.36 10.18
N ASP A 155 -21.54 -17.28 9.86
CA ASP A 155 -22.54 -17.26 8.79
C ASP A 155 -22.00 -16.41 7.62
N PRO A 156 -21.61 -17.01 6.48
CA PRO A 156 -21.15 -16.24 5.32
C PRO A 156 -22.22 -15.28 4.77
N SER A 157 -23.51 -15.59 4.93
CA SER A 157 -24.59 -14.70 4.47
C SER A 157 -24.56 -13.33 5.18
N SER A 158 -23.96 -13.27 6.37
CA SER A 158 -23.74 -12.00 7.10
C SER A 158 -22.74 -11.05 6.43
N LEU A 159 -21.85 -11.55 5.56
CA LEU A 159 -20.95 -10.70 4.78
C LEU A 159 -21.62 -10.04 3.58
N ILE A 160 -22.76 -10.54 3.11
CA ILE A 160 -23.29 -10.20 1.78
C ILE A 160 -23.59 -8.70 1.61
N GLY A 161 -23.34 -8.22 0.39
CA GLY A 161 -23.50 -6.83 -0.01
C GLY A 161 -22.30 -5.96 0.37
N LYS A 162 -22.53 -4.65 0.45
CA LYS A 162 -21.47 -3.66 0.63
C LYS A 162 -20.96 -3.60 2.09
N TRP A 163 -19.64 -3.45 2.23
CA TRP A 163 -18.93 -3.09 3.46
C TRP A 163 -17.78 -2.10 3.15
N TYR A 164 -17.31 -1.39 4.17
CA TYR A 164 -16.17 -0.48 4.10
C TYR A 164 -15.12 -0.90 5.13
N LYS A 165 -13.82 -0.97 4.78
CA LYS A 165 -12.76 -1.05 5.81
C LYS A 165 -12.64 0.34 6.43
N THR A 166 -13.03 0.51 7.69
CA THR A 166 -13.12 1.84 8.32
C THR A 166 -11.94 2.17 9.22
N ASP A 167 -11.33 1.18 9.85
CA ASP A 167 -10.16 1.34 10.72
C ASP A 167 -9.27 0.10 10.55
N GLY A 168 -7.95 0.25 10.59
CA GLY A 168 -7.03 -0.89 10.48
C GLY A 168 -5.60 -0.59 10.90
N LEU A 169 -4.85 -1.65 11.24
CA LEU A 169 -3.43 -1.57 11.60
C LEU A 169 -2.55 -1.24 10.39
N ASN A 170 -2.92 -1.74 9.21
CA ASN A 170 -2.28 -1.46 7.92
C ASN A 170 -3.31 -0.74 7.02
N PRO A 171 -3.44 0.60 7.10
CA PRO A 171 -4.53 1.33 6.47
C PRO A 171 -4.35 1.46 4.94
N THR A 172 -5.12 0.70 4.16
CA THR A 172 -5.27 0.88 2.71
C THR A 172 -6.72 1.25 2.36
N MET A 173 -6.92 2.12 1.34
CA MET A 173 -8.23 2.66 0.98
C MET A 173 -9.07 1.67 0.16
N THR A 174 -9.92 0.86 0.81
CA THR A 174 -10.72 -0.17 0.13
C THR A 174 -12.23 -0.12 0.48
N CYS A 175 -13.08 0.00 -0.55
CA CYS A 175 -14.49 -0.37 -0.50
C CYS A 175 -14.65 -1.84 -0.93
N LEU A 176 -15.58 -2.58 -0.34
CA LEU A 176 -15.80 -3.98 -0.71
C LEU A 176 -17.28 -4.32 -0.90
N ILE A 177 -17.52 -5.30 -1.76
CA ILE A 177 -18.84 -5.87 -2.02
C ILE A 177 -18.67 -7.38 -2.04
N PHE A 178 -19.31 -8.09 -1.11
CA PHE A 178 -19.34 -9.54 -1.08
C PHE A 178 -20.56 -10.03 -1.85
N THR A 179 -20.33 -11.03 -2.72
CA THR A 179 -21.31 -11.58 -3.66
C THR A 179 -21.19 -13.10 -3.73
N ASP A 180 -22.28 -13.74 -4.15
CA ASP A 180 -22.55 -15.18 -3.97
C ASP A 180 -22.72 -15.62 -2.50
N ASP A 181 -23.65 -16.54 -2.29
CA ASP A 181 -24.13 -17.00 -0.97
C ASP A 181 -24.24 -18.53 -1.01
N THR A 182 -23.08 -19.18 -1.17
CA THR A 182 -22.96 -20.59 -0.80
C THR A 182 -22.57 -20.66 0.68
N LYS A 183 -22.98 -21.73 1.37
CA LYS A 183 -22.70 -21.86 2.81
C LYS A 183 -21.21 -22.05 3.17
N SER A 184 -20.34 -22.23 2.18
CA SER A 184 -18.93 -22.56 2.36
C SER A 184 -17.97 -21.66 1.56
N GLU A 185 -18.47 -20.87 0.61
CA GLU A 185 -17.65 -20.09 -0.33
C GLU A 185 -18.36 -18.76 -0.65
N VAL A 186 -17.61 -17.66 -0.66
CA VAL A 186 -18.09 -16.29 -0.95
C VAL A 186 -17.06 -15.57 -1.83
N ASP A 187 -17.51 -14.89 -2.89
CA ASP A 187 -16.66 -14.04 -3.71
C ASP A 187 -16.61 -12.61 -3.15
N MET A 188 -15.40 -12.13 -2.85
CA MET A 188 -15.13 -10.80 -2.33
C MET A 188 -14.65 -9.88 -3.45
N GLY A 189 -15.52 -8.99 -3.92
CA GLY A 189 -15.14 -7.89 -4.81
C GLY A 189 -14.47 -6.75 -4.03
N ILE A 190 -13.16 -6.59 -4.21
CA ILE A 190 -12.37 -5.50 -3.64
C ILE A 190 -12.32 -4.35 -4.65
N PHE A 191 -12.78 -3.16 -4.25
CA PHE A 191 -12.76 -1.94 -5.06
C PHE A 191 -11.94 -0.88 -4.34
N PHE A 192 -10.71 -0.62 -4.80
CA PHE A 192 -9.78 0.28 -4.13
C PHE A 192 -9.36 1.45 -5.02
N ARG A 193 -8.97 2.55 -4.37
CA ARG A 193 -8.45 3.75 -5.04
C ARG A 193 -7.07 4.09 -4.52
N VAL A 194 -6.12 4.24 -5.43
CA VAL A 194 -4.79 4.76 -5.10
C VAL A 194 -4.75 6.23 -5.48
N PRO A 195 -4.51 7.16 -4.53
CA PRO A 195 -4.43 8.58 -4.83
C PRO A 195 -3.16 8.88 -5.64
N ARG A 196 -3.30 9.72 -6.66
CA ARG A 196 -2.18 10.22 -7.46
C ARG A 196 -1.67 11.53 -6.83
N PRO A 197 -0.34 11.72 -6.64
CA PRO A 197 0.19 12.95 -6.03
C PRO A 197 -0.18 14.20 -6.84
N GLU A 198 -0.42 15.31 -6.15
CA GLU A 198 -0.90 16.55 -6.80
C GLU A 198 0.14 17.15 -7.76
N GLU A 199 1.44 16.92 -7.51
CA GLU A 199 2.55 17.27 -8.42
C GLU A 199 2.45 16.61 -9.81
N TYR A 200 1.78 15.46 -9.92
CA TYR A 200 1.50 14.80 -11.20
C TYR A 200 0.13 15.19 -11.80
N GLY A 201 -0.57 16.16 -11.20
CA GLY A 201 -1.92 16.62 -11.57
C GLY A 201 -3.05 16.03 -10.71
N GLY A 202 -2.72 15.21 -9.71
CA GLY A 202 -3.71 14.62 -8.80
C GLY A 202 -4.63 13.60 -9.47
N GLY A 203 -5.76 13.31 -8.80
CA GLY A 203 -6.72 12.28 -9.19
C GLY A 203 -6.49 10.96 -8.46
N PHE A 204 -6.99 9.87 -9.01
CA PHE A 204 -6.80 8.51 -8.49
C PHE A 204 -6.83 7.49 -9.62
N TRP A 205 -6.21 6.34 -9.37
CA TRP A 205 -6.42 5.10 -10.11
C TRP A 205 -7.43 4.25 -9.36
N GLU A 206 -8.32 3.56 -10.09
CA GLU A 206 -9.25 2.57 -9.52
C GLU A 206 -8.75 1.16 -9.81
N ASN A 207 -8.95 0.24 -8.87
CA ASN A 207 -8.66 -1.17 -9.08
C ASN A 207 -9.83 -2.00 -8.56
N SER A 208 -10.19 -3.03 -9.33
CA SER A 208 -11.17 -4.04 -8.96
C SER A 208 -10.51 -5.41 -9.01
N LEU A 209 -10.52 -6.11 -7.88
CA LEU A 209 -10.08 -7.50 -7.75
C LEU A 209 -11.24 -8.33 -7.23
N THR A 210 -11.27 -9.62 -7.57
CA THR A 210 -12.17 -10.59 -6.94
C THR A 210 -11.33 -11.66 -6.26
N GLU A 211 -11.51 -11.83 -4.96
CA GLU A 211 -10.90 -12.91 -4.19
C GLU A 211 -11.98 -13.93 -3.81
N HIS A 212 -11.68 -15.21 -4.01
CA HIS A 212 -12.59 -16.30 -3.64
C HIS A 212 -12.27 -16.77 -2.21
N MET A 213 -13.22 -16.63 -1.29
CA MET A 213 -13.06 -16.92 0.12
C MET A 213 -13.71 -18.26 0.49
N VAL A 214 -12.93 -19.23 0.94
CA VAL A 214 -13.40 -20.52 1.46
C VAL A 214 -13.58 -20.43 2.97
N VAL A 215 -14.77 -20.74 3.47
CA VAL A 215 -15.16 -20.63 4.88
C VAL A 215 -14.87 -21.94 5.62
N ASP A 216 -13.99 -21.89 6.62
CA ASP A 216 -13.68 -23.04 7.48
C ASP A 216 -14.69 -23.20 8.64
N ALA A 217 -15.25 -22.08 9.12
CA ALA A 217 -16.09 -22.04 10.32
C ALA A 217 -17.60 -22.21 10.04
N VAL A 218 -18.00 -23.03 9.06
CA VAL A 218 -19.39 -23.07 8.57
C VAL A 218 -20.42 -23.47 9.65
N LEU A 219 -21.47 -22.65 9.78
CA LEU A 219 -22.65 -22.99 10.58
C LEU A 219 -23.53 -24.07 9.91
N PRO A 220 -24.06 -25.07 10.65
CA PRO A 220 -23.83 -25.40 12.06
C PRO A 220 -23.00 -26.67 12.32
N ASP A 221 -22.67 -27.46 11.30
CA ASP A 221 -22.44 -28.91 11.45
C ASP A 221 -21.00 -29.40 11.21
N LEU A 222 -20.03 -28.49 11.00
CA LEU A 222 -18.61 -28.84 10.88
C LEU A 222 -17.84 -28.48 12.15
N ASP A 223 -16.97 -29.39 12.59
CA ASP A 223 -15.85 -29.02 13.46
C ASP A 223 -14.85 -28.19 12.66
N ASN A 224 -14.31 -27.14 13.29
CA ASN A 224 -13.27 -26.30 12.71
C ASN A 224 -11.90 -26.64 13.34
N PRO A 225 -11.11 -27.54 12.72
CA PRO A 225 -9.80 -27.93 13.24
C PRO A 225 -8.68 -26.93 12.90
N THR A 226 -8.89 -26.02 11.94
CA THR A 226 -7.90 -25.04 11.49
C THR A 226 -7.87 -23.79 12.36
N GLY A 227 -8.98 -23.47 13.05
CA GLY A 227 -9.08 -22.35 13.99
C GLY A 227 -9.16 -20.96 13.34
N ARG A 228 -9.04 -20.87 12.01
CA ARG A 228 -9.37 -19.70 11.19
C ARG A 228 -10.85 -19.68 10.86
N THR A 229 -11.40 -18.53 10.49
CA THR A 229 -12.82 -18.41 10.11
C THR A 229 -13.02 -18.71 8.62
N MET A 230 -12.10 -18.25 7.78
CA MET A 230 -12.05 -18.48 6.33
C MET A 230 -10.62 -18.32 5.81
N HIS A 231 -10.37 -18.67 4.56
CA HIS A 231 -9.10 -18.46 3.87
C HIS A 231 -9.29 -18.19 2.38
N THR A 232 -8.26 -17.64 1.75
CA THR A 232 -8.14 -17.54 0.29
C THR A 232 -6.72 -17.88 -0.16
N ALA A 233 -6.58 -18.25 -1.43
CA ALA A 233 -5.31 -18.50 -2.09
C ALA A 233 -5.49 -18.32 -3.60
N GLY A 234 -4.49 -17.76 -4.28
CA GLY A 234 -4.60 -17.53 -5.71
C GLY A 234 -3.36 -16.85 -6.31
N LYS A 235 -3.58 -16.17 -7.44
CA LYS A 235 -2.61 -15.23 -8.04
C LYS A 235 -3.22 -13.84 -8.10
N MET A 236 -2.54 -12.85 -7.53
CA MET A 236 -2.87 -11.42 -7.63
C MET A 236 -1.71 -10.73 -8.35
N TYR A 237 -2.01 -9.99 -9.42
CA TYR A 237 -0.99 -9.40 -10.30
C TYR A 237 0.06 -10.42 -10.81
N GLY A 238 -0.37 -11.65 -11.08
CA GLY A 238 0.48 -12.78 -11.44
C GLY A 238 1.24 -13.46 -10.28
N LEU A 239 1.37 -12.80 -9.13
CA LEU A 239 2.12 -13.28 -7.96
C LEU A 239 1.24 -14.18 -7.08
N LYS A 240 1.80 -15.25 -6.51
CA LYS A 240 1.04 -16.19 -5.65
C LYS A 240 0.90 -15.64 -4.24
N PHE A 241 -0.28 -15.86 -3.66
CA PHE A 241 -0.55 -15.52 -2.26
C PHE A 241 -1.44 -16.57 -1.58
N THR A 242 -1.30 -16.66 -0.26
CA THR A 242 -2.22 -17.34 0.66
C THR A 242 -2.62 -16.36 1.76
N GLU A 243 -3.87 -16.41 2.24
CA GLU A 243 -4.29 -15.61 3.38
C GLU A 243 -5.35 -16.35 4.23
N ASN A 244 -5.13 -16.33 5.55
CA ASN A 244 -6.01 -16.90 6.56
C ASN A 244 -6.69 -15.77 7.33
N TRP A 245 -8.01 -15.78 7.40
CA TRP A 245 -8.83 -14.76 8.06
C TRP A 245 -9.44 -15.28 9.36
N TYR A 246 -9.44 -14.42 10.36
CA TYR A 246 -9.97 -14.67 11.70
C TYR A 246 -10.95 -13.54 12.02
N ILE A 247 -12.26 -13.85 12.04
CA ILE A 247 -13.26 -12.91 12.56
C ILE A 247 -13.17 -12.97 14.08
N LEU A 248 -12.75 -11.86 14.70
CA LEU A 248 -12.45 -11.75 16.14
C LEU A 248 -13.63 -11.23 16.96
N GLY A 249 -14.63 -10.65 16.29
CA GLY A 249 -15.85 -10.13 16.89
C GLY A 249 -16.76 -9.52 15.83
N GLU A 250 -18.05 -9.56 16.07
CA GLU A 250 -19.06 -9.14 15.10
C GLU A 250 -20.34 -8.61 15.75
N SER A 251 -21.08 -7.81 14.98
CA SER A 251 -22.50 -7.51 15.17
C SER A 251 -23.17 -7.44 13.81
N ASP A 252 -24.41 -7.90 13.73
CA ASP A 252 -25.26 -7.76 12.54
C ASP A 252 -26.26 -6.59 12.66
N GLY A 253 -26.12 -5.76 13.70
CA GLY A 253 -26.99 -4.60 14.01
C GLY A 253 -27.87 -4.78 15.24
N ASP A 254 -27.82 -5.96 15.87
CA ASP A 254 -28.60 -6.33 17.04
C ASP A 254 -28.18 -5.57 18.32
N LYS A 255 -29.11 -5.48 19.29
CA LYS A 255 -28.86 -4.98 20.67
C LYS A 255 -28.25 -3.57 20.72
N ASP A 256 -28.68 -2.70 19.81
CA ASP A 256 -28.22 -1.31 19.65
C ASP A 256 -26.72 -1.17 19.30
N ILE A 257 -26.05 -2.25 18.85
CA ILE A 257 -24.66 -2.25 18.38
C ILE A 257 -24.66 -2.30 16.84
N PRO A 258 -24.32 -1.20 16.13
CA PRO A 258 -24.31 -1.17 14.66
C PRO A 258 -23.45 -2.26 14.03
N ALA A 259 -23.85 -2.72 12.84
CA ALA A 259 -23.25 -3.88 12.19
C ALA A 259 -21.76 -3.68 11.88
N PHE A 260 -20.92 -4.59 12.37
CA PHE A 260 -19.47 -4.59 12.17
C PHE A 260 -18.91 -6.02 12.09
N LYS A 261 -17.73 -6.17 11.46
CA LYS A 261 -16.90 -7.38 11.54
C LYS A 261 -15.46 -6.95 11.82
N LEU A 262 -14.89 -7.33 12.97
CA LEU A 262 -13.47 -7.16 13.27
C LEU A 262 -12.72 -8.36 12.72
N VAL A 263 -11.81 -8.13 11.78
CA VAL A 263 -11.05 -9.17 11.09
C VAL A 263 -9.57 -8.99 11.41
N ALA A 264 -8.90 -10.08 11.78
CA ALA A 264 -7.45 -10.19 11.66
C ALA A 264 -7.10 -11.16 10.52
N TYR A 265 -6.01 -10.88 9.84
CA TYR A 265 -5.55 -11.65 8.68
C TYR A 265 -4.07 -12.01 8.83
N LYS A 266 -3.70 -13.20 8.35
CA LYS A 266 -2.31 -13.67 8.25
C LYS A 266 -2.12 -14.39 6.93
N GLY A 267 -1.25 -13.85 6.08
CA GLY A 267 -0.98 -14.40 4.76
C GLY A 267 0.50 -14.43 4.44
N HIS A 268 0.79 -14.90 3.23
CA HIS A 268 2.13 -15.11 2.73
C HIS A 268 2.19 -14.89 1.21
N THR A 269 3.30 -14.28 0.77
CA THR A 269 3.75 -14.27 -0.62
C THR A 269 5.16 -14.85 -0.68
N LEU A 270 5.70 -15.07 -1.89
CA LEU A 270 7.10 -15.49 -2.10
C LEU A 270 8.14 -14.63 -1.33
N GLN A 271 7.83 -13.34 -1.09
CA GLN A 271 8.70 -12.40 -0.36
C GLN A 271 8.57 -12.49 1.17
N GLY A 272 7.56 -13.18 1.68
CA GLY A 272 7.36 -13.45 3.10
C GLY A 272 5.93 -13.29 3.60
N ASN A 273 5.79 -13.48 4.91
CA ASN A 273 4.51 -13.37 5.61
C ASN A 273 4.12 -11.90 5.80
N TYR A 274 2.82 -11.66 5.85
CA TYR A 274 2.21 -10.40 6.20
C TYR A 274 1.01 -10.63 7.12
N GLU A 275 0.78 -9.75 8.08
CA GLU A 275 -0.36 -9.83 8.99
C GLU A 275 -0.90 -8.44 9.34
N GLY A 276 -2.16 -8.41 9.79
CA GLY A 276 -2.79 -7.20 10.26
C GLY A 276 -4.21 -7.42 10.77
N ALA A 277 -4.92 -6.32 10.98
CA ALA A 277 -6.33 -6.33 11.32
C ALA A 277 -7.04 -5.08 10.80
N PHE A 278 -8.33 -5.21 10.51
CA PHE A 278 -9.22 -4.13 10.09
C PHE A 278 -10.66 -4.36 10.56
N VAL A 279 -11.46 -3.29 10.56
CA VAL A 279 -12.89 -3.33 10.90
C VAL A 279 -13.71 -3.04 9.65
N TYR A 280 -14.61 -3.97 9.31
CA TYR A 280 -15.69 -3.70 8.37
C TYR A 280 -16.87 -3.01 9.08
N SER A 281 -17.44 -2.00 8.43
CA SER A 281 -18.71 -1.35 8.80
C SER A 281 -19.63 -1.27 7.57
N LYS A 282 -20.96 -1.27 7.79
CA LYS A 282 -21.94 -0.97 6.73
C LYS A 282 -21.95 0.53 6.36
N GLU A 283 -21.39 1.38 7.20
CA GLU A 283 -21.13 2.82 6.96
C GLU A 283 -19.67 3.07 6.60
N SER A 284 -19.38 4.14 5.85
CA SER A 284 -18.01 4.56 5.46
C SER A 284 -17.15 5.08 6.63
N ILE A 285 -17.74 5.22 7.80
CA ILE A 285 -17.13 5.63 9.06
C ILE A 285 -17.62 4.61 10.09
N LEU A 286 -16.74 4.06 10.95
CA LEU A 286 -17.18 3.17 12.03
C LEU A 286 -18.11 3.94 12.99
N PRO A 287 -19.36 3.50 13.20
CA PRO A 287 -20.28 4.20 14.10
C PRO A 287 -19.77 4.20 15.53
N SER A 288 -19.88 5.33 16.22
CA SER A 288 -19.37 5.50 17.59
C SER A 288 -19.95 4.51 18.60
N ALA A 289 -21.18 4.03 18.38
CA ALA A 289 -21.82 2.99 19.20
C ALA A 289 -21.21 1.58 19.02
N ALA A 290 -20.55 1.29 17.89
CA ALA A 290 -19.86 0.01 17.68
C ALA A 290 -18.45 -0.01 18.31
N VAL A 291 -17.80 1.15 18.46
CA VAL A 291 -16.42 1.27 18.96
C VAL A 291 -16.16 0.55 20.29
N PRO A 292 -17.04 0.58 21.32
CA PRO A 292 -16.82 -0.17 22.56
C PRO A 292 -16.76 -1.69 22.36
N ALA A 293 -17.61 -2.25 21.49
CA ALA A 293 -17.63 -3.67 21.18
C ALA A 293 -16.40 -4.09 20.34
N VAL A 294 -16.00 -3.25 19.39
CA VAL A 294 -14.77 -3.43 18.61
C VAL A 294 -13.53 -3.40 19.53
N LYS A 295 -13.45 -2.46 20.48
CA LYS A 295 -12.34 -2.39 21.46
C LYS A 295 -12.26 -3.63 22.35
N ASP A 296 -13.40 -4.11 22.84
CA ASP A 296 -13.48 -5.32 23.67
C ASP A 296 -13.06 -6.58 22.89
N ALA A 297 -13.52 -6.74 21.65
CA ALA A 297 -13.10 -7.84 20.77
C ALA A 297 -11.60 -7.79 20.42
N ALA A 298 -11.08 -6.61 20.09
CA ALA A 298 -9.65 -6.40 19.82
C ALA A 298 -8.79 -6.76 21.04
N ALA A 299 -9.12 -6.21 22.22
CA ALA A 299 -8.37 -6.45 23.45
C ALA A 299 -8.35 -7.94 23.84
N LYS A 300 -9.46 -8.66 23.67
CA LYS A 300 -9.53 -10.12 23.87
C LYS A 300 -8.61 -10.90 22.95
N ALA A 301 -8.47 -10.46 21.69
CA ALA A 301 -7.57 -11.03 20.71
C ALA A 301 -6.09 -10.62 20.89
N GLY A 302 -5.77 -9.80 21.89
CA GLY A 302 -4.42 -9.24 22.10
C GLY A 302 -4.08 -8.06 21.19
N LEU A 303 -5.06 -7.53 20.46
CA LEU A 303 -4.92 -6.36 19.59
C LEU A 303 -5.23 -5.06 20.33
N ASP A 304 -4.53 -4.00 19.94
CA ASP A 304 -4.70 -2.65 20.50
C ASP A 304 -5.42 -1.77 19.48
N PHE A 305 -6.71 -1.51 19.70
CA PHE A 305 -7.52 -0.71 18.78
C PHE A 305 -7.08 0.77 18.73
N ASP A 306 -6.42 1.30 19.76
CA ASP A 306 -5.91 2.68 19.74
C ASP A 306 -4.66 2.83 18.86
N LYS A 307 -4.18 1.73 18.25
CA LYS A 307 -3.20 1.73 17.14
C LYS A 307 -3.84 1.60 15.76
N PHE A 308 -5.15 1.37 15.65
CA PHE A 308 -5.82 1.29 14.34
C PHE A 308 -5.93 2.70 13.76
N THR A 309 -5.51 2.86 12.51
CA THR A 309 -5.65 4.12 11.77
C THR A 309 -6.98 4.14 11.04
N ARG A 310 -7.69 5.28 11.11
CA ARG A 310 -8.91 5.55 10.35
C ARG A 310 -8.62 5.50 8.85
N ILE A 311 -9.30 4.60 8.15
CA ILE A 311 -9.22 4.48 6.69
C ILE A 311 -10.21 5.48 6.07
N ASP A 312 -9.70 6.33 5.18
CA ASP A 312 -10.52 7.31 4.47
C ASP A 312 -11.37 6.61 3.39
N ASN A 313 -12.68 6.62 3.59
CA ASN A 313 -13.69 6.12 2.64
C ASN A 313 -14.45 7.27 1.95
N THR A 314 -13.90 8.48 1.92
CA THR A 314 -14.38 9.55 1.05
C THR A 314 -14.00 9.24 -0.39
N CYS A 315 -14.76 8.34 -1.02
CA CYS A 315 -14.61 7.92 -2.42
C CYS A 315 -15.01 9.06 -3.39
N SER A 316 -14.31 10.19 -3.32
CA SER A 316 -14.61 11.42 -4.05
C SER A 316 -14.67 11.15 -5.55
N THR A 317 -15.87 11.22 -6.12
CA THR A 317 -16.13 11.10 -7.56
C THR A 317 -15.97 12.42 -8.30
N ALA A 318 -15.50 13.47 -7.63
CA ALA A 318 -15.31 14.82 -8.20
C ALA A 318 -14.10 14.93 -9.14
N ARG A 319 -13.23 13.92 -9.17
CA ARG A 319 -12.19 13.72 -10.19
C ARG A 319 -12.50 12.38 -10.89
N ALA A 320 -12.28 12.30 -12.20
CA ALA A 320 -12.50 11.06 -12.95
C ALA A 320 -11.45 10.01 -12.60
N SER A 321 -11.80 8.74 -12.78
CA SER A 321 -10.86 7.62 -12.78
C SER A 321 -9.81 7.83 -13.88
N LEU A 322 -8.52 7.66 -13.54
CA LEU A 322 -7.43 7.73 -14.53
C LEU A 322 -7.09 6.35 -15.12
N ASN A 323 -8.04 5.41 -15.03
CA ASN A 323 -8.01 4.12 -15.69
C ASN A 323 -8.25 4.28 -17.19
N ASP A 324 -7.19 4.62 -17.91
CA ASP A 324 -7.25 4.83 -19.35
C ASP A 324 -7.31 3.49 -20.12
N GLU A 325 -8.53 3.07 -20.48
CA GLU A 325 -8.79 1.95 -21.40
C GLU A 325 -8.06 2.10 -22.75
N SER A 326 -7.68 3.33 -23.12
CA SER A 326 -6.99 3.67 -24.36
C SER A 326 -5.48 3.92 -24.24
N ALA A 327 -4.86 3.62 -23.07
CA ALA A 327 -3.43 3.79 -22.80
C ALA A 327 -2.49 2.84 -23.59
N GLY A 328 -2.94 2.32 -24.74
CA GLY A 328 -2.15 1.50 -25.64
C GLY A 328 -1.04 2.29 -26.35
N THR A 329 0.15 1.69 -26.44
CA THR A 329 1.27 2.08 -27.34
C THR A 329 1.99 3.42 -27.08
N GLY A 330 1.59 4.22 -26.08
CA GLY A 330 2.16 5.54 -25.77
C GLY A 330 3.53 5.56 -25.06
N THR A 331 4.64 5.37 -25.80
CA THR A 331 5.99 5.85 -25.42
C THR A 331 6.73 6.42 -26.63
N SER A 332 7.41 7.54 -26.43
CA SER A 332 8.39 8.02 -27.42
C SER A 332 9.63 7.11 -27.43
N THR A 333 10.38 7.07 -28.54
CA THR A 333 11.58 6.23 -28.66
C THR A 333 12.73 6.63 -27.75
N THR A 334 12.64 7.77 -27.06
CA THR A 334 13.62 8.20 -26.04
C THR A 334 13.40 7.57 -24.67
N ASP A 335 12.16 7.25 -24.28
CA ASP A 335 11.84 6.67 -22.96
C ASP A 335 12.45 5.26 -22.79
N TRP A 336 12.63 4.56 -23.91
CA TRP A 336 13.03 3.15 -23.96
C TRP A 336 14.40 2.86 -23.35
N VAL A 337 15.36 3.80 -23.45
CA VAL A 337 16.72 3.59 -22.89
C VAL A 337 16.68 3.64 -21.36
N ASP A 338 15.93 4.58 -20.77
CA ASP A 338 15.82 4.73 -19.31
C ASP A 338 14.88 3.70 -18.67
N LEU A 339 14.00 3.06 -19.45
CA LEU A 339 13.21 1.90 -18.99
C LEU A 339 13.98 0.57 -19.02
N VAL A 340 14.81 0.36 -20.04
CA VAL A 340 15.55 -0.91 -20.19
C VAL A 340 16.88 -0.87 -19.45
N ILE A 341 17.62 0.24 -19.53
CA ILE A 341 19.00 0.39 -19.04
C ILE A 341 19.14 1.45 -17.91
N GLY A 342 18.06 2.20 -17.62
CA GLY A 342 18.02 3.13 -16.49
C GLY A 342 17.81 2.40 -15.15
N GLU A 343 18.01 3.13 -14.05
CA GLU A 343 18.04 2.55 -12.69
C GLU A 343 16.69 1.95 -12.28
N GLY A 344 16.71 0.71 -11.78
CA GLY A 344 15.51 -0.09 -11.51
C GLY A 344 14.73 -0.52 -12.76
N GLY A 345 15.24 -0.23 -13.96
CA GLY A 345 14.73 -0.72 -15.24
C GLY A 345 14.98 -2.21 -15.43
N VAL A 346 14.54 -2.78 -16.55
CA VAL A 346 14.51 -4.24 -16.72
C VAL A 346 15.91 -4.88 -16.63
N ILE A 347 16.98 -4.19 -17.04
CA ILE A 347 18.35 -4.74 -16.91
C ILE A 347 18.83 -4.77 -15.45
N ASP A 348 18.41 -3.87 -14.55
CA ASP A 348 18.80 -3.93 -13.13
C ASP A 348 18.21 -5.18 -12.44
N TRP A 349 16.99 -5.58 -12.79
CA TRP A 349 16.42 -6.87 -12.35
C TRP A 349 17.22 -8.08 -12.86
N VAL A 350 17.86 -7.97 -14.03
CA VAL A 350 18.53 -9.06 -14.73
C VAL A 350 20.01 -9.18 -14.31
N VAL A 351 20.71 -8.05 -14.18
CA VAL A 351 22.08 -7.95 -13.69
C VAL A 351 22.20 -6.69 -12.80
N PRO A 352 21.98 -6.82 -11.47
CA PRO A 352 21.93 -5.67 -10.55
C PRO A 352 23.20 -4.81 -10.62
N GLY A 353 23.04 -3.52 -10.94
CA GLY A 353 24.13 -2.55 -11.05
C GLY A 353 24.88 -2.57 -12.39
N TRP A 354 24.48 -3.39 -13.37
CA TRP A 354 25.05 -3.30 -14.72
C TRP A 354 24.55 -2.05 -15.42
N ARG A 355 25.42 -1.06 -15.57
CA ARG A 355 25.20 0.11 -16.43
C ARG A 355 26.24 0.08 -17.55
N GLY A 356 25.86 -0.48 -18.69
CA GLY A 356 26.77 -0.67 -19.82
C GLY A 356 27.41 0.65 -20.27
N GLU A 357 28.74 0.67 -20.43
CA GLU A 357 29.50 1.86 -20.88
C GLU A 357 29.26 2.17 -22.36
N TYR A 358 28.07 2.65 -22.70
CA TYR A 358 27.77 3.18 -24.02
C TYR A 358 28.28 4.61 -24.15
N LYS A 359 29.46 4.76 -24.77
CA LYS A 359 29.91 6.05 -25.31
C LYS A 359 28.91 6.49 -26.38
N LYS A 360 28.50 7.76 -26.31
CA LYS A 360 27.62 8.44 -27.27
C LYS A 360 28.25 8.51 -28.66
#